data_AF-A0A7Y0X8K6-F1
#
_entry.id   AF-A0A7Y0X8K6-F1
#
_cell.length_a   1.000
_cell.length_b   1.000
_cell.length_c   1.000
_cell.angle_alpha   90.00
_cell.angle_beta   90.00
_cell.angle_gamma   90.00
#
_symmetry.space_group_name_H-M   'P 1'
#
loop_
_entity.id
_entity.type
_entity.pdbx_description
1 polymer ?
#
loop_
_entity_poly.entity_id
_entity_poly.type
_entity_poly.pdbx_seq_one_letter_code
_entity_poly.pdbx_strand_id
1 'polypeptide(L)'
;MTQWKNALSQGLLQHALEQLTDEIKATPKDASLRSSFIELLCIDGDFERADAQLMQSIKLFPEYLPGASQILMQSIKLFPEYLPGASQ
;
A
#
# COMPACT_ATOMS: atom_id res chain seq x y z
N MET A 1 -10.34 13.28 -13.86
CA MET A 1 -10.51 12.56 -12.58
C MET A 1 -10.36 11.08 -12.91
N THR A 2 -9.48 10.34 -12.24
CA THR A 2 -9.31 8.88 -12.50
C THR A 2 -10.59 8.13 -12.13
N GLN A 3 -10.80 6.95 -12.70
CA GLN A 3 -12.06 6.21 -12.51
C GLN A 3 -12.30 5.90 -11.03
N TRP A 4 -11.25 5.46 -10.30
CA TRP A 4 -11.38 5.09 -8.89
C TRP A 4 -11.70 6.29 -7.99
N LYS A 5 -11.21 7.49 -8.34
CA LYS A 5 -11.56 8.73 -7.62
C LYS A 5 -13.03 9.10 -7.80
N ASN A 6 -13.60 8.80 -8.96
CA ASN A 6 -15.04 9.00 -9.19
C ASN A 6 -15.87 8.00 -8.37
N ALA A 7 -15.49 6.71 -8.37
CA ALA A 7 -16.14 5.70 -7.53
C ALA A 7 -16.07 6.06 -6.04
N LEU A 8 -14.91 6.51 -5.56
CA LEU A 8 -14.74 6.98 -4.18
C LEU A 8 -15.64 8.18 -3.86
N SER A 9 -15.75 9.15 -4.77
CA SER A 9 -16.64 10.31 -4.58
C SER A 9 -18.13 9.96 -4.53
N GLN A 10 -18.51 8.78 -5.04
CA GLN A 10 -19.87 8.24 -4.96
C GLN A 10 -20.08 7.33 -3.74
N GLY A 11 -19.07 7.19 -2.86
CA GLY A 11 -19.12 6.30 -1.70
C GLY A 11 -18.93 4.82 -2.04
N LEU A 12 -18.50 4.49 -3.27
CA LEU A 12 -18.29 3.12 -3.72
C LEU A 12 -16.85 2.68 -3.45
N LEU A 13 -16.50 2.54 -2.16
CA LEU A 13 -15.13 2.23 -1.72
C LEU A 13 -14.57 0.94 -2.33
N GLN A 14 -15.35 -0.15 -2.29
CA GLN A 14 -14.93 -1.45 -2.83
C GLN A 14 -14.67 -1.39 -4.33
N HIS A 15 -15.52 -0.69 -5.08
CA HIS A 15 -15.33 -0.50 -6.51
C HIS A 15 -14.08 0.36 -6.82
N ALA A 16 -13.77 1.35 -5.98
CA ALA A 16 -12.52 2.11 -6.09
C ALA A 16 -11.28 1.24 -5.83
N LEU A 17 -11.34 0.31 -4.87
CA LEU A 17 -10.26 -0.66 -4.58
C LEU A 17 -10.03 -1.63 -5.75
N GLU A 18 -11.09 -2.13 -6.38
CA GLU A 18 -11.00 -2.97 -7.58
C GLU A 18 -10.32 -2.23 -8.73
N GLN A 19 -10.76 -1.00 -9.01
CA GLN A 19 -10.17 -0.18 -10.07
C GLN A 19 -8.70 0.17 -9.80
N LEU A 20 -8.35 0.52 -8.56
CA LEU A 20 -6.95 0.73 -8.17
C LEU A 20 -6.11 -0.54 -8.33
N THR A 21 -6.67 -1.71 -8.01
CA THR A 21 -5.98 -2.99 -8.20
C THR A 21 -5.62 -3.21 -9.66
N ASP A 22 -6.53 -2.90 -10.58
CA ASP A 22 -6.28 -3.05 -12.02
C ASP A 22 -5.32 -1.99 -12.57
N GLU A 23 -5.41 -0.75 -12.09
CA GLU A 23 -4.43 0.30 -12.42
C GLU A 23 -3.02 -0.10 -11.94
N ILE A 24 -2.87 -0.61 -10.71
CA ILE A 24 -1.57 -1.08 -10.18
C ILE A 24 -1.03 -2.28 -10.98
N LYS A 25 -1.88 -3.21 -11.42
CA LYS A 25 -1.43 -4.32 -12.29
C LYS A 25 -0.88 -3.79 -13.62
N ALA A 26 -1.47 -2.74 -14.18
CA ALA A 26 -1.02 -2.12 -15.42
C ALA A 26 0.28 -1.32 -15.21
N THR A 27 0.43 -0.65 -14.06
CA THR A 27 1.60 0.18 -13.73
C THR A 27 2.18 -0.17 -12.35
N PRO A 28 2.80 -1.36 -12.19
CA PRO A 28 3.20 -1.87 -10.88
C PRO A 28 4.31 -1.07 -10.20
N LYS A 29 4.98 -0.16 -10.92
CA LYS A 29 6.02 0.74 -10.41
C LYS A 29 5.50 2.16 -10.11
N ASP A 30 4.20 2.38 -10.15
CA ASP A 30 3.62 3.67 -9.75
C ASP A 30 3.45 3.72 -8.23
N ALA A 31 4.32 4.47 -7.57
CA ALA A 31 4.29 4.63 -6.11
C ALA A 31 3.05 5.40 -5.63
N SER A 32 2.51 6.32 -6.43
CA SER A 32 1.33 7.10 -6.07
C SER A 32 0.07 6.24 -6.06
N LEU A 33 -0.10 5.36 -7.06
CA LEU A 33 -1.23 4.43 -7.09
C LEU A 33 -1.20 3.45 -5.91
N ARG A 34 -0.02 2.93 -5.57
CA ARG A 34 0.16 2.05 -4.40
C ARG A 34 -0.13 2.78 -3.09
N SER A 35 0.30 4.04 -2.95
CA SER A 35 -0.03 4.86 -1.77
C SER A 35 -1.54 5.04 -1.63
N SER A 36 -2.22 5.43 -2.71
CA SER A 36 -3.69 5.57 -2.69
C SER A 36 -4.40 4.27 -2.37
N PHE A 37 -3.90 3.13 -2.85
CA PHE A 37 -4.47 1.83 -2.53
C PHE A 37 -4.31 1.45 -1.06
N ILE A 38 -3.13 1.69 -0.46
CA ILE A 38 -2.89 1.48 0.97
C ILE A 38 -3.83 2.36 1.80
N GLU A 39 -3.99 3.64 1.44
CA GLU A 39 -4.91 4.55 2.13
C GLU A 39 -6.36 4.05 2.09
N LEU A 40 -6.83 3.58 0.92
CA LEU A 40 -8.20 3.04 0.81
C LEU A 40 -8.39 1.73 1.59
N LEU A 41 -7.38 0.86 1.66
CA LEU A 41 -7.44 -0.33 2.50
C LEU A 41 -7.57 0.03 3.99
N CYS A 42 -6.86 1.07 4.45
CA CYS A 42 -7.00 1.58 5.81
C CYS A 42 -8.40 2.14 6.08
N ILE A 43 -9.01 2.81 5.10
CA ILE A 43 -10.40 3.30 5.20
C ILE A 43 -11.39 2.14 5.24
N ASP A 44 -11.13 1.08 4.48
CA ASP A 44 -11.96 -0.14 4.46
C ASP A 44 -11.83 -0.98 5.75
N GLY A 45 -10.74 -0.78 6.49
CA GLY A 45 -10.41 -1.53 7.70
C GLY A 45 -9.62 -2.83 7.43
N ASP A 46 -9.20 -3.07 6.19
CA ASP A 46 -8.37 -4.20 5.78
C ASP A 46 -6.89 -3.92 6.10
N PHE A 47 -6.58 -3.82 7.39
CA PHE A 47 -5.25 -3.47 7.88
C PHE A 47 -4.19 -4.52 7.56
N GLU A 48 -4.58 -5.81 7.52
CA GLU A 48 -3.68 -6.90 7.18
C GLU A 48 -3.17 -6.74 5.73
N ARG A 49 -4.08 -6.45 4.80
CA ARG A 49 -3.70 -6.22 3.40
C ARG A 49 -2.96 -4.90 3.24
N ALA A 50 -3.36 -3.84 3.95
CA ALA A 50 -2.68 -2.55 3.92
C ALA A 50 -1.20 -2.69 4.35
N ASP A 51 -0.95 -3.43 5.42
CA ASP A 51 0.38 -3.73 5.93
C ASP A 51 1.23 -4.51 4.91
N ALA A 52 0.66 -5.57 4.31
CA ALA A 52 1.32 -6.31 3.25
C ALA A 52 1.69 -5.43 2.04
N GLN A 53 0.80 -4.52 1.61
CA GLN A 53 1.05 -3.59 0.53
C GLN A 53 2.11 -2.53 0.88
N LEU A 54 2.14 -2.09 2.13
CA LEU A 54 3.15 -1.16 2.63
C LEU A 54 4.54 -1.80 2.61
N MET A 55 4.68 -3.04 3.08
CA MET A 55 5.96 -3.77 3.02
C MET A 55 6.45 -3.98 1.60
N GLN A 56 5.55 -4.32 0.66
CA GLN A 56 5.90 -4.43 -0.75
C GLN A 56 6.35 -3.09 -1.32
N SER A 57 5.67 -2.00 -0.98
CA SER A 57 6.01 -0.66 -1.48
C SER A 57 7.37 -0.19 -0.95
N ILE A 58 7.74 -0.51 0.30
CA ILE A 58 9.07 -0.23 0.85
C ILE A 58 10.17 -0.97 0.09
N LYS A 59 9.93 -2.22 -0.30
CA LYS A 59 10.89 -3.00 -1.10
C LYS A 59 11.05 -2.46 -2.51
N LEU A 60 9.98 -1.90 -3.09
CA LEU A 60 9.96 -1.43 -4.48
C LEU A 60 10.43 0.02 -4.65
N PHE A 61 10.21 0.88 -3.65
CA PHE A 61 10.53 2.31 -3.71
C PHE A 61 11.25 2.80 -2.44
N PRO A 62 12.44 2.27 -2.13
CA PRO A 62 13.20 2.66 -0.94
C PRO A 62 13.50 4.17 -0.89
N GLU A 63 13.56 4.84 -2.04
CA GLU A 63 13.81 6.28 -2.19
C GLU A 63 12.57 7.17 -1.99
N TYR A 64 11.36 6.62 -2.13
CA TYR A 64 10.09 7.34 -1.94
C TYR A 64 9.62 7.38 -0.48
N LEU A 65 10.43 6.86 0.44
CA LEU A 65 10.25 7.01 1.89
C LEU A 65 11.20 8.05 2.54
N PRO A 66 11.34 9.31 2.08
CA PRO A 66 11.98 10.33 2.91
C PRO A 66 11.08 10.62 4.12
N GLY A 67 11.49 10.19 5.32
CA GLY A 67 10.84 10.49 6.60
C GLY A 67 10.30 9.26 7.35
N ALA A 68 9.71 8.30 6.64
CA ALA A 68 9.19 7.06 7.25
C ALA A 68 10.20 5.89 7.21
N SER A 69 11.23 5.97 6.36
CA SER A 69 12.23 4.89 6.19
C SER A 69 13.05 4.63 7.46
N GLN A 70 13.42 5.65 8.24
CA GLN A 70 14.26 5.44 9.42
C GLN A 70 13.49 4.70 10.53
N ILE A 71 12.24 5.09 10.80
CA ILE A 71 11.42 4.47 11.84
C ILE A 71 10.91 3.10 11.37
N LEU A 72 10.49 2.97 10.11
CA LEU A 72 10.03 1.68 9.58
C LEU A 72 11.19 0.70 9.36
N MET A 73 12.37 1.12 8.87
CA MET A 73 13.55 0.24 8.84
C MET A 73 13.99 -0.17 10.24
N GLN A 74 13.93 0.74 11.21
CA GLN A 74 14.24 0.39 12.60
C GLN A 74 13.21 -0.60 13.15
N SER A 75 11.92 -0.38 12.92
CA SER A 75 10.86 -1.33 13.30
C SER A 75 11.03 -2.68 12.61
N ILE A 76 11.35 -2.72 11.31
CA ILE A 76 11.64 -3.97 10.58
C ILE A 76 12.89 -4.67 11.15
N LYS A 77 13.92 -3.93 11.58
CA LYS A 77 15.11 -4.50 12.24
C LYS A 77 14.87 -4.95 13.69
N LEU A 78 13.97 -4.28 14.42
CA LEU A 78 13.67 -4.51 15.83
C LEU A 78 12.56 -5.55 16.04
N PHE A 79 11.66 -5.70 15.07
CA PHE A 79 10.52 -6.61 15.10
C PHE A 79 10.50 -7.49 13.84
N PRO A 80 11.41 -8.48 13.74
CA PRO A 80 11.51 -9.37 12.58
C PRO A 80 10.26 -10.24 12.37
N GLU A 81 9.39 -10.38 13.38
CA GLU A 81 8.10 -11.08 13.28
C GLU A 81 7.10 -10.41 12.33
N TYR A 82 7.30 -9.12 12.02
CA TYR A 82 6.51 -8.41 11.00
C TYR A 82 7.04 -8.62 9.58
N LEU A 83 8.09 -9.44 9.37
CA LEU A 83 8.47 -9.87 8.01
C LEU A 83 7.81 -11.22 7.70
N PRO A 84 6.85 -11.30 6.77
CA PRO A 84 6.38 -12.59 6.29
C PRO A 84 7.55 -13.26 5.56
N GLY A 85 8.11 -14.32 6.18
CA GLY A 85 9.23 -15.10 5.63
C GLY A 85 10.52 -15.12 6.45
N ALA A 86 10.57 -14.63 7.70
CA ALA A 86 11.75 -14.74 8.57
C ALA A 86 11.87 -16.09 9.32
N SER A 87 11.12 -17.11 8.90
CA SER A 87 11.23 -18.49 9.37
C SER A 87 11.44 -19.42 8.17
N GLN A 88 12.68 -19.45 7.67
CA GLN A 88 13.42 -20.65 7.23
C GLN A 88 14.76 -20.28 6.60
#